data_AF-A0A1H6E8Z0-F1
#
_entry.id   AF-A0A1H6E8Z0-F1
#
_cell.length_a   1.000
_cell.length_b   1.000
_cell.length_c   1.000
_cell.angle_alpha   90.00
_cell.angle_beta   90.00
_cell.angle_gamma   90.00
#
_symmetry.space_group_name_H-M   'P 1'
#
loop_
_entity.id
_entity.type
_entity.pdbx_description
1 polymer ?
#
loop_
_entity_poly.entity_id
_entity_poly.type
_entity_poly.pdbx_seq_one_letter_code
_entity_poly.pdbx_strand_id
1 'polypeptide(L)' 'MTAQAVIKNGELLLPHPVGCGAELITPDDPRYDDLLAHAVRDEDLNGTPEQNAALAARWAAKWAREDRRTA' A
#
# COMPACT_ATOMS: atom_id res chain seq x y z
N MET A 1 -1.11 -12.82 1.64
CA MET A 1 -1.17 -11.37 1.90
C MET A 1 0.08 -10.76 1.31
N THR A 2 -0.02 -10.16 0.12
CA THR A 2 1.07 -9.35 -0.44
C THR A 2 0.96 -7.98 0.23
N ALA A 3 2.00 -7.57 0.96
CA ALA A 3 2.00 -6.28 1.64
C ALA A 3 1.92 -5.14 0.61
N GLN A 4 1.19 -4.07 0.93
CA GLN A 4 0.96 -2.95 0.03
C GLN A 4 1.99 -1.85 0.35
N ALA A 5 2.64 -1.29 -0.69
CA ALA A 5 3.69 -0.31 -0.52
C ALA A 5 3.15 1.06 -0.05
N VAL A 6 3.99 1.81 0.66
CA VAL A 6 3.72 3.14 1.21
C VAL A 6 4.74 4.12 0.65
N ILE A 7 4.28 5.26 0.13
CA ILE A 7 5.15 6.37 -0.27
C ILE A 7 5.39 7.26 0.94
N LYS A 8 6.65 7.36 1.37
CA LYS A 8 7.06 8.23 2.48
C LYS A 8 8.28 9.03 2.06
N ASN A 9 8.23 10.37 2.17
CA ASN A 9 9.32 11.25 1.72
C ASN A 9 9.74 11.05 0.25
N GLY A 10 8.83 10.57 -0.61
CA GLY A 10 9.14 10.23 -2.01
C GLY A 10 9.75 8.84 -2.21
N GLU A 11 9.95 8.09 -1.13
CA GLU A 11 10.48 6.72 -1.15
C GLU A 11 9.34 5.71 -1.12
N LEU A 12 9.44 4.64 -1.91
CA LEU A 12 8.46 3.56 -1.95
C LEU A 12 8.88 2.46 -0.97
N LEU A 13 8.11 2.28 0.10
CA LEU A 13 8.40 1.36 1.19
C LEU A 13 7.42 0.19 1.18
N LEU A 14 7.90 -1.03 1.10
CA LEU A 14 7.09 -2.24 1.20
C LEU A 14 7.11 -2.78 2.64
N PRO A 15 6.01 -2.72 3.40
CA PRO A 15 5.97 -3.26 4.76
C PRO A 15 6.22 -4.77 4.75
N HIS A 16 7.06 -5.28 5.66
CA HIS A 16 7.19 -6.73 5.81
C HIS A 16 5.94 -7.32 6.47
N PRO A 17 5.45 -8.49 6.04
CA PRO A 17 4.31 -9.17 6.67
C PRO A 17 4.64 -9.70 8.09
N VAL A 18 5.92 -9.74 8.46
CA VAL A 18 6.38 -10.22 9.77
C VAL A 18 7.39 -9.21 10.33
N GLY A 19 7.08 -8.58 11.47
CA GLY A 19 7.93 -7.60 12.15
C GLY A 19 7.61 -6.13 11.82
N CYS A 20 8.39 -5.21 12.40
CA CYS A 20 8.22 -3.75 12.23
C CYS A 20 9.15 -3.16 11.14
N GLY A 21 9.52 -3.96 10.13
CA GLY A 21 10.42 -3.55 9.05
C GLY A 21 9.67 -3.15 7.78
N ALA A 22 10.30 -2.29 6.97
CA ALA A 22 9.88 -2.04 5.60
C ALA A 22 11.10 -2.14 4.67
N GLU A 23 10.90 -2.66 3.47
CA GLU A 23 11.89 -2.74 2.41
C GLU A 23 11.77 -1.50 1.51
N LEU A 24 12.89 -0.85 1.21
CA LEU A 24 12.91 0.24 0.22
C LEU A 24 12.89 -0.37 -1.18
N ILE A 25 11.88 -0.02 -1.98
CA ILE A 25 11.74 -0.43 -3.37
C ILE A 25 12.26 0.70 -4.26
N THR A 26 13.32 0.41 -5.01
CA THR A 26 13.93 1.36 -5.95
C THR A 26 13.29 1.23 -7.34
N PRO A 27 13.43 2.26 -8.21
CA PRO A 27 12.95 2.18 -9.60
C PRO A 27 13.53 1.04 -10.44
N ASP A 28 14.66 0.46 -10.03
CA ASP A 28 15.26 -0.71 -10.68
C ASP A 28 14.58 -2.04 -10.31
N ASP A 29 13.71 -2.05 -9.28
CA ASP A 29 12.94 -3.24 -8.92
C ASP A 29 11.87 -3.50 -10.00
N PRO A 30 11.77 -4.71 -10.56
CA PRO A 30 10.77 -5.03 -11.57
C PRO A 30 9.31 -4.87 -11.09
N ARG A 31 9.09 -4.81 -9.77
CA ARG A 31 7.79 -4.58 -9.13
C ARG A 31 7.53 -3.11 -8.86
N TYR A 32 8.46 -2.20 -9.14
CA TYR A 32 8.38 -0.79 -8.75
C TYR A 32 7.13 -0.13 -9.30
N ASP A 33 6.87 -0.23 -10.60
CA ASP A 33 5.71 0.41 -11.25
C ASP A 33 4.38 -0.14 -10.70
N ASP A 34 4.29 -1.46 -10.54
CA ASP A 34 3.10 -2.13 -9.98
C ASP A 34 2.88 -1.73 -8.51
N LEU A 35 3.94 -1.66 -7.71
CA LEU A 35 3.85 -1.25 -6.31
C LEU A 35 3.53 0.24 -6.19
N LEU A 36 4.13 1.09 -7.03
CA LEU A 36 3.90 2.53 -7.05
C LEU A 36 2.46 2.88 -7.44
N ALA A 37 1.91 2.21 -8.47
CA ALA A 37 0.53 2.39 -8.91
C ALA A 37 -0.51 2.03 -7.82
N HIS A 38 -0.12 1.21 -6.85
CA HIS A 38 -0.96 0.77 -5.75
C HIS A 38 -0.55 1.36 -4.39
N ALA A 39 0.48 2.21 -4.36
CA ALA A 39 1.01 2.74 -3.11
C ALA A 39 0.12 3.81 -2.47
N VAL A 40 0.17 3.89 -1.15
CA VAL A 40 -0.53 4.90 -0.35
C VAL A 40 0.49 5.89 0.20
N ARG A 41 0.16 7.18 0.26
CA ARG A 41 1.08 8.17 0.84
C ARG A 41 1.00 8.12 2.36
N ASP A 42 2.15 8.22 3.04
CA ASP A 42 2.25 8.25 4.51
C ASP A 42 1.41 9.40 5.11
N GLU A 43 1.25 10.51 4.39
CA GLU A 43 0.38 11.62 4.77
C GLU A 43 -1.11 11.23 4.86
N ASP A 44 -1.57 10.26 4.05
CA ASP A 44 -2.95 9.76 4.08
C ASP A 44 -3.17 8.81 5.26
N LEU A 45 -2.11 8.22 5.83
CA LEU A 45 -2.15 7.31 6.98
C LEU A 45 -2.15 8.05 8.33
N ASN A 46 -1.72 9.31 8.35
CA ASN A 46 -1.76 10.18 9.53
C ASN A 46 -3.08 10.95 9.69
N GLY A 47 -4.14 10.50 9.00
CA GLY A 47 -5.45 11.11 9.09
C GLY A 47 -6.14 10.89 10.44
N THR A 48 -7.24 11.61 10.67
CA THR A 48 -8.14 11.36 11.80
C THR A 48 -8.69 9.91 11.74
N PRO A 49 -9.24 9.36 12.84
CA PRO A 49 -9.84 8.03 12.83
C PRO A 49 -10.82 7.80 11.68
N GLU A 50 -11.56 8.84 11.27
CA GLU A 50 -12.50 8.81 10.15
C GLU A 50 -11.80 8.72 8.79
N GLN A 51 -10.68 9.42 8.62
CA GLN A 51 -9.87 9.34 7.40
C GLN A 51 -9.21 7.97 7.27
N ASN A 52 -8.70 7.43 8.38
CA ASN A 52 -8.14 6.08 8.44
C ASN A 52 -9.22 5.02 8.18
N ALA A 53 -10.44 5.20 8.70
CA ALA A 53 -11.56 4.32 8.40
C ALA A 53 -12.00 4.39 6.93
N ALA A 54 -12.03 5.59 6.33
CA ALA A 54 -12.32 5.78 4.91
C ALA A 54 -11.24 5.14 4.03
N LEU A 55 -9.98 5.24 4.42
CA LEU A 55 -8.86 4.59 3.76
C LEU A 55 -8.98 3.05 3.84
N ALA A 56 -9.26 2.51 5.02
CA ALA A 56 -9.51 1.08 5.22
C ALA A 56 -10.74 0.59 4.43
N ALA A 57 -11.81 1.37 4.33
CA ALA A 57 -13.00 1.02 3.54
C ALA A 57 -12.69 1.02 2.03
N ARG A 58 -11.90 1.99 1.55
CA ARG A 58 -11.40 2.01 0.16
C ARG A 58 -10.52 0.79 -0.13
N TRP A 59 -9.71 0.35 0.84
CA TRP A 59 -8.91 -0.87 0.74
C TRP A 59 -9.79 -2.12 0.61
N ALA A 60 -10.76 -2.30 1.52
CA ALA A 60 -11.68 -3.43 1.48
C ALA A 60 -12.47 -3.49 0.16
N ALA A 61 -12.90 -2.34 -0.36
CA ALA A 61 -13.64 -2.26 -1.62
C ALA A 61 -12.76 -2.56 -2.85
N LYS A 62 -11.51 -2.09 -2.89
CA LYS A 62 -10.57 -2.39 -3.97
C LYS A 62 -10.24 -3.88 -4.01
N TRP A 63 -9.96 -4.48 -2.85
CA TRP A 63 -9.65 -5.90 -2.75
C TRP A 63 -10.82 -6.79 -3.16
N ALA A 64 -12.03 -6.48 -2.70
CA ALA A 64 -13.23 -7.23 -3.12
C ALA A 64 -13.48 -7.18 -4.63
N ARG A 65 -12.97 -6.15 -5.32
CA ARG A 65 -13.10 -5.99 -6.77
C ARG A 65 -11.98 -6.71 -7.53
N GLU A 66 -10.76 -6.75 -7.00
CA GLU A 66 -9.65 -7.49 -7.59
C GLU A 66 -9.78 -8.99 -7.37
N ASP A 67 -10.23 -9.44 -6.19
CA ASP A 67 -10.52 -10.86 -5.90
C ASP A 67 -11.52 -11.45 -6.90
N ARG A 68 -12.61 -10.72 -7.21
CA ARG A 68 -13.60 -11.13 -8.22
C ARG A 68 -13.11 -11.13 -9.67
N ARG A 69 -11.98 -10.49 -9.98
CA ARG A 69 -11.41 -10.49 -11.34
C ARG A 69 -10.48 -11.68 -11.58
N THR A 70 -10.05 -12.33 -10.51
CA THR A 70 -9.15 -13.49 -10.52
C THR A 70 -9.85 -14.82 -10.24
N ALA A 71 -11.18 -14.81 -10.05
CA ALA A 71 -12.03 -15.99 -9.85
C ALA A 71 -12.77 -16.40 -11.13
#